data_AF-A0A8E1C412-F1
#
_entry.id   AF-A0A8E1C412-F1
#
_cell.length_a   1.000
_cell.length_b   1.000
_cell.length_c   1.000
_cell.angle_alpha   90.00
_cell.angle_beta   90.00
_cell.angle_gamma   90.00
#
_symmetry.space_group_name_H-M   'P 1'
#
loop_
_entity.id
_entity.type
_entity.pdbx_description
1 polymer ?
#
loop_
_entity_poly.entity_id
_entity_poly.type
_entity_poly.pdbx_seq_one_letter_code
_entity_poly.pdbx_strand_id
1 'polypeptide(L)'
;MTGRPLTESETALARSVFAAAIDYRRVRVHDRKWWPFQPRQVTMAPDGDLWFHPESGLFCADFCDSPLSIQGHFIHEMTHVWQAQRGGRWYLPLMRHPFCRYAYDIVPGKPFRRYGLEQQAEIVRHAFLLRRGVPVEGKPPLPVYEALLPFSRS
;
A
#
# COMPACT_ATOMS: atom_id res chain seq x y z
N MET A 1 16.72 -10.30 13.27
CA MET A 1 15.48 -9.66 12.78
C MET A 1 14.64 -10.74 12.11
N THR A 2 13.40 -10.95 12.55
CA THR A 2 12.55 -12.12 12.21
C THR A 2 11.60 -11.85 11.03
N GLY A 3 12.09 -11.25 9.95
CA GLY A 3 11.27 -10.94 8.76
C GLY A 3 12.01 -11.30 7.48
N ARG A 4 11.28 -11.78 6.47
CA ARG A 4 11.85 -12.11 5.16
C ARG A 4 11.96 -10.86 4.27
N PRO A 5 12.89 -10.80 3.31
CA PRO A 5 12.82 -9.79 2.25
C PRO A 5 11.57 -10.02 1.36
N LEU A 6 11.22 -8.99 0.58
CA LEU A 6 10.27 -9.17 -0.52
C LEU A 6 10.81 -10.22 -1.51
N THR A 7 9.91 -11.01 -2.10
CA THR A 7 10.27 -11.89 -3.23
C THR A 7 10.61 -11.05 -4.46
N GLU A 8 11.23 -11.68 -5.46
CA GLU A 8 11.48 -11.03 -6.76
C GLU A 8 10.17 -10.60 -7.43
N SER A 9 9.15 -11.46 -7.38
CA SER A 9 7.80 -11.19 -7.89
C SER A 9 7.15 -10.02 -7.16
N GLU A 10 7.16 -10.00 -5.83
CA GLU A 10 6.61 -8.91 -5.01
C GLU A 10 7.32 -7.58 -5.31
N THR A 11 8.63 -7.63 -5.46
CA THR A 11 9.44 -6.46 -5.83
C THR A 11 9.08 -5.97 -7.22
N ALA A 12 8.93 -6.86 -8.20
CA ALA A 12 8.54 -6.51 -9.56
C ALA A 12 7.12 -5.91 -9.60
N LEU A 13 6.18 -6.50 -8.87
CA LEU A 13 4.80 -6.03 -8.74
C LEU A 13 4.76 -4.61 -8.16
N ALA A 14 5.42 -4.39 -7.02
CA ALA A 14 5.49 -3.08 -6.40
C ALA A 14 6.20 -2.06 -7.31
N ARG A 15 7.30 -2.46 -7.97
CA ARG A 15 8.03 -1.60 -8.92
C ARG A 15 7.18 -1.17 -10.10
N SER A 16 6.24 -2.00 -10.56
CA SER A 16 5.30 -1.62 -11.63
C SER A 16 4.36 -0.45 -11.24
N VAL A 17 4.21 -0.19 -9.94
CA VAL A 17 3.35 0.87 -9.39
C VAL A 17 4.17 2.06 -8.89
N PHE A 18 5.20 1.79 -8.07
CA PHE A 18 5.97 2.81 -7.35
C PHE A 18 7.29 3.18 -8.05
N ALA A 19 7.66 2.50 -9.14
CA ALA A 19 8.93 2.70 -9.84
C ALA A 19 10.12 2.69 -8.87
N ALA A 20 10.95 3.74 -8.88
CA ALA A 20 12.09 3.90 -7.98
C ALA A 20 11.76 4.61 -6.66
N ALA A 21 10.48 4.87 -6.35
CA ALA A 21 10.09 5.66 -5.17
C ALA A 21 10.30 4.94 -3.83
N ILE A 22 10.55 3.63 -3.84
CA ILE A 22 10.76 2.78 -2.67
C ILE A 22 12.11 2.08 -2.79
N ASP A 23 12.92 2.08 -1.73
CA ASP A 23 14.06 1.17 -1.62
C ASP A 23 13.56 -0.20 -1.15
N TYR A 24 13.21 -1.05 -2.12
CA TYR A 24 12.64 -2.39 -1.88
C TYR A 24 13.55 -3.30 -1.06
N ARG A 25 14.87 -3.10 -1.12
CA ARG A 25 15.86 -3.92 -0.39
C ARG A 25 15.77 -3.71 1.13
N ARG A 26 15.18 -2.60 1.57
CA ARG A 26 15.00 -2.26 2.98
C ARG A 26 13.71 -2.84 3.56
N VAL A 27 12.73 -3.17 2.73
CA VAL A 27 11.42 -3.67 3.15
C VAL A 27 11.55 -5.09 3.66
N ARG A 28 10.94 -5.38 4.81
CA ARG A 28 10.77 -6.74 5.32
C ARG A 28 9.30 -7.09 5.49
N VAL A 29 9.00 -8.37 5.33
CA VAL A 29 7.69 -8.97 5.57
C VAL A 29 7.76 -9.80 6.83
N HIS A 30 6.89 -9.50 7.78
CA HIS A 30 6.85 -10.13 9.10
C HIS A 30 5.51 -10.84 9.29
N ASP A 31 5.55 -12.13 9.62
CA ASP A 31 4.38 -12.89 10.08
C ASP A 31 4.25 -12.77 11.61
N ARG A 32 3.97 -11.55 12.07
CA ARG A 32 3.82 -11.21 13.49
C ARG A 32 3.11 -9.87 13.63
N LYS A 33 2.52 -9.69 14.82
CA LYS A 33 1.95 -8.40 15.20
C LYS A 33 3.06 -7.35 15.32
N TRP A 34 2.80 -6.15 14.80
CA TRP A 34 3.60 -4.95 15.03
C TRP A 34 3.44 -4.45 16.46
N TRP A 35 2.22 -4.45 17.00
CA TRP A 35 1.92 -4.09 18.38
C TRP A 35 0.88 -5.02 19.01
N PRO A 36 0.80 -5.12 20.35
CA PRO A 36 -0.01 -6.15 21.03
C PRO A 36 -1.49 -6.20 20.64
N PHE A 37 -2.10 -5.05 20.30
CA PHE A 37 -3.52 -4.97 19.95
C PHE A 37 -3.77 -4.72 18.46
N GLN A 38 -2.84 -5.15 17.59
CA GLN A 38 -3.10 -5.19 16.15
C GLN A 38 -4.32 -6.10 15.87
N PRO A 39 -5.38 -5.60 15.21
CA PRO A 39 -6.53 -6.43 14.87
C PRO A 39 -6.16 -7.59 13.94
N ARG A 40 -6.84 -8.73 14.09
CA ARG A 40 -6.51 -9.99 13.38
C ARG A 40 -6.59 -9.87 11.85
N GLN A 41 -7.43 -8.99 11.32
CA GLN A 41 -7.67 -8.83 9.88
C GLN A 41 -6.93 -7.62 9.27
N VAL A 42 -6.05 -6.97 10.03
CA VAL A 42 -5.39 -5.73 9.60
C VAL A 42 -3.91 -6.01 9.37
N THR A 43 -3.46 -5.78 8.14
CA THR A 43 -2.02 -5.63 7.86
C THR A 43 -1.60 -4.20 8.25
N MET A 44 -0.39 -4.05 8.75
CA MET A 44 0.13 -2.73 9.10
C MET A 44 1.49 -2.54 8.44
N ALA A 45 1.76 -1.33 7.96
CA ALA A 45 3.10 -0.95 7.49
C ALA A 45 3.59 0.39 8.06
N PRO A 46 3.70 0.52 9.40
CA PRO A 46 3.87 1.80 10.07
C PRO A 46 5.30 2.35 9.99
N ASP A 47 6.30 1.48 9.87
CA ASP A 47 7.73 1.79 9.99
C ASP A 47 8.53 1.54 8.71
N GLY A 48 7.86 1.14 7.62
CA GLY A 48 8.49 0.80 6.35
C GLY A 48 8.65 -0.71 6.12
N ASP A 49 8.25 -1.53 7.09
CA ASP A 49 8.10 -2.99 6.94
C ASP A 49 6.62 -3.37 6.90
N LEU A 50 6.31 -4.55 6.35
CA LEU A 50 4.96 -5.12 6.31
C LEU A 50 4.76 -6.09 7.48
N TRP A 51 3.69 -5.89 8.24
CA TRP A 51 3.36 -6.67 9.44
C TRP A 51 2.00 -7.35 9.29
N PHE A 52 2.04 -8.64 8.99
CA PHE A 52 0.86 -9.49 8.86
C PHE A 52 0.56 -10.13 10.22
N HIS A 53 -0.70 -10.01 10.65
CA HIS A 53 -1.14 -10.69 11.85
C HIS A 53 -1.12 -12.21 11.58
N PRO A 54 -0.51 -13.06 12.44
CA PRO A 54 -0.38 -14.50 12.16
C PRO A 54 -1.70 -15.21 11.93
N GLU A 55 -2.71 -14.79 12.68
CA GLU A 55 -4.07 -15.34 12.60
C GLU A 55 -4.95 -14.69 11.51
N SER A 56 -4.38 -13.86 10.63
CA SER A 56 -5.12 -13.18 9.56
C SER A 56 -5.45 -14.10 8.38
N GLY A 57 -4.63 -15.14 8.16
CA GLY A 57 -4.62 -15.91 6.92
C GLY A 57 -4.18 -15.10 5.69
N LEU A 58 -3.73 -13.85 5.88
CA LEU A 58 -3.28 -12.97 4.79
C LEU A 58 -1.79 -13.09 4.51
N PHE A 59 -1.00 -13.68 5.41
CA PHE A 59 0.41 -13.94 5.15
C PHE A 59 0.56 -14.93 3.99
N CYS A 60 1.29 -14.54 2.95
CA CYS A 60 1.56 -15.37 1.80
C CYS A 60 3.08 -15.53 1.59
N ALA A 61 3.47 -16.69 1.08
CA ALA A 61 4.84 -16.93 0.65
C ALA A 61 5.21 -16.00 -0.53
N ASP A 62 4.27 -15.77 -1.45
CA ASP A 62 4.34 -14.78 -2.52
C ASP A 62 2.96 -14.18 -2.80
N PHE A 63 2.78 -12.88 -2.55
CA PHE A 63 1.50 -12.21 -2.79
C PHE A 63 1.09 -12.19 -4.27
N CYS A 64 2.02 -12.40 -5.20
CA CYS A 64 1.74 -12.38 -6.64
C CYS A 64 0.95 -13.60 -7.11
N ASP A 65 1.02 -14.72 -6.40
CA ASP A 65 0.25 -15.93 -6.69
C ASP A 65 -1.16 -15.91 -6.07
N SER A 66 -1.49 -14.83 -5.35
CA SER A 66 -2.79 -14.65 -4.71
C SER A 66 -3.79 -13.92 -5.62
N PRO A 67 -5.10 -13.99 -5.32
CA PRO A 67 -6.13 -13.24 -6.05
C PRO A 67 -5.82 -11.73 -6.14
N LEU A 68 -6.34 -11.06 -7.18
CA LEU A 68 -6.11 -9.63 -7.40
C LEU A 68 -6.52 -8.74 -6.21
N SER A 69 -7.49 -9.16 -5.40
CA SER A 69 -7.87 -8.47 -4.16
C SER A 69 -6.71 -8.44 -3.15
N ILE A 70 -5.99 -9.55 -3.00
CA ILE A 70 -4.82 -9.67 -2.11
C ILE A 70 -3.63 -8.90 -2.68
N GLN A 71 -3.39 -8.97 -4.00
CA GLN A 71 -2.38 -8.14 -4.65
C GLN A 71 -2.68 -6.64 -4.47
N GLY A 72 -3.94 -6.24 -4.60
CA GLY A 72 -4.39 -4.87 -4.36
C GLY A 72 -4.17 -4.45 -2.90
N HIS A 73 -4.44 -5.32 -1.94
CA HIS A 73 -4.15 -5.10 -0.52
C HIS A 73 -2.64 -4.93 -0.27
N PHE A 74 -1.81 -5.79 -0.88
CA PHE A 74 -0.36 -5.63 -0.82
C PHE A 74 0.10 -4.27 -1.37
N ILE A 75 -0.46 -3.82 -2.50
CA ILE A 75 -0.15 -2.49 -3.08
C ILE A 75 -0.62 -1.34 -2.17
N HIS A 76 -1.74 -1.49 -1.47
CA HIS A 76 -2.19 -0.54 -0.45
C HIS A 76 -1.14 -0.40 0.65
N GLU A 77 -0.70 -1.52 1.23
CA GLU A 77 0.31 -1.52 2.30
C GLU A 77 1.67 -1.03 1.81
N MET A 78 2.06 -1.31 0.57
CA MET A 78 3.28 -0.75 -0.03
C MET A 78 3.20 0.78 -0.19
N THR A 79 2.00 1.37 -0.26
CA THR A 79 1.85 2.84 -0.21
C THR A 79 2.22 3.38 1.16
N HIS A 80 1.88 2.66 2.23
CA HIS A 80 2.29 3.01 3.59
C HIS A 80 3.81 2.83 3.78
N VAL A 81 4.40 1.77 3.22
CA VAL A 81 5.87 1.62 3.16
C VAL A 81 6.53 2.84 2.51
N TRP A 82 6.01 3.28 1.35
CA TRP A 82 6.49 4.49 0.68
C TRP A 82 6.36 5.75 1.56
N GLN A 83 5.20 5.93 2.21
CA GLN A 83 4.96 7.05 3.12
C GLN A 83 5.95 7.05 4.29
N ALA A 84 6.21 5.89 4.89
CA ALA A 84 7.16 5.73 5.99
C ALA A 84 8.63 5.94 5.54
N GLN A 85 9.02 5.48 4.34
CA GLN A 85 10.37 5.74 3.82
C GLN A 85 10.59 7.25 3.54
N ARG A 86 9.55 7.97 3.11
CA ARG A 86 9.62 9.41 2.84
C ARG A 86 9.53 10.27 4.10
N GLY A 87 8.70 9.90 5.07
CA GLY A 87 8.43 10.66 6.29
C GLY A 87 9.21 10.20 7.53
N GLY A 88 9.87 9.05 7.47
CA GLY A 88 10.53 8.38 8.59
C GLY A 88 9.63 7.36 9.31
N ARG A 89 10.26 6.45 10.09
CA ARG A 89 9.60 5.30 10.75
C ARG A 89 8.45 5.64 11.70
N TRP A 90 8.40 6.89 12.17
CA TRP A 90 7.37 7.37 13.11
C TRP A 90 6.27 8.15 12.42
N TYR A 91 6.39 8.40 11.10
CA TYR A 91 5.46 9.22 10.37
C TYR A 91 4.04 8.68 10.43
N LEU A 92 3.84 7.40 10.11
CA LEU A 92 2.51 6.80 10.15
C LEU A 92 1.96 6.64 11.57
N PRO A 93 2.73 6.16 12.57
CA PRO A 93 2.29 6.16 13.97
C PRO A 93 1.83 7.53 14.49
N LEU A 94 2.48 8.61 14.07
CA LEU A 94 2.16 9.97 14.52
C LEU A 94 1.03 10.62 13.72
N MET A 95 0.94 10.34 12.42
CA MET A 95 0.03 11.05 11.51
C MET A 95 -1.27 10.29 11.20
N ARG A 96 -1.34 8.98 11.47
CA ARG A 96 -2.52 8.14 11.21
C ARG A 96 -3.44 8.16 12.44
N HIS A 97 -4.27 9.20 12.54
CA HIS A 97 -5.24 9.34 13.64
C HIS A 97 -6.43 8.36 13.45
N PRO A 98 -7.08 7.85 14.52
CA PRO A 98 -8.26 6.98 14.44
C PRO A 98 -9.45 7.48 13.59
N PHE A 99 -9.46 8.74 13.16
CA PHE A 99 -10.50 9.32 12.30
C PHE A 99 -10.12 9.32 10.81
N CYS A 100 -9.04 8.65 10.41
CA CYS A 100 -8.66 8.50 9.02
C CYS A 100 -9.80 7.86 8.21
N ARG A 101 -10.22 8.56 7.15
CA ARG A 101 -11.30 8.11 6.27
C ARG A 101 -10.73 7.36 5.07
N TYR A 102 -11.30 6.19 4.82
CA TYR A 102 -11.03 5.37 3.63
C TYR A 102 -11.77 5.92 2.40
N ALA A 103 -13.00 6.43 2.60
CA ALA A 103 -13.77 7.05 1.53
C ALA A 103 -13.07 8.33 1.01
N TYR A 104 -13.01 8.46 -0.31
CA TYR A 104 -12.51 9.64 -1.00
C TYR A 104 -13.21 9.82 -2.35
N ASP A 105 -13.23 11.05 -2.84
CA ASP A 105 -13.57 11.39 -4.22
C ASP A 105 -12.36 12.05 -4.88
N ILE A 106 -12.14 11.76 -6.16
CA ILE A 106 -11.10 12.48 -6.90
C ILE A 106 -11.63 13.87 -7.21
N VAL A 107 -11.01 14.87 -6.58
CA VAL A 107 -11.35 16.28 -6.78
C VAL A 107 -10.42 16.86 -7.86
N PRO A 108 -10.96 17.45 -8.95
CA PRO A 108 -10.15 18.10 -9.96
C PRO A 108 -9.19 19.14 -9.37
N GLY A 109 -7.93 19.10 -9.80
CA GLY A 109 -6.89 20.02 -9.32
C GLY A 109 -6.37 19.75 -7.90
N LYS A 110 -6.95 18.81 -7.15
CA LYS A 110 -6.41 18.41 -5.83
C LYS A 110 -5.21 17.47 -6.03
N PRO A 111 -3.99 17.87 -5.64
CA PRO A 111 -2.81 17.04 -5.80
C PRO A 111 -2.83 15.83 -4.85
N PHE A 112 -2.18 14.73 -5.24
CA PHE A 112 -2.12 13.47 -4.47
C PHE A 112 -1.72 13.67 -3.00
N ARG A 113 -0.72 14.52 -2.73
CA ARG A 113 -0.24 14.83 -1.37
C ARG A 113 -1.28 15.48 -0.44
N ARG A 114 -2.39 16.02 -0.98
CA ARG A 114 -3.49 16.63 -0.21
C ARG A 114 -4.60 15.63 0.15
N TYR A 115 -4.48 14.37 -0.25
CA TYR A 115 -5.33 13.29 0.24
C TYR A 115 -4.80 12.75 1.57
N GLY A 116 -5.68 12.22 2.42
CA GLY A 116 -5.28 11.56 3.65
C GLY A 116 -4.45 10.30 3.38
N LEU A 117 -3.73 9.79 4.37
CA LEU A 117 -2.80 8.67 4.20
C LEU A 117 -3.48 7.40 3.68
N GLU A 118 -4.63 7.03 4.26
CA GLU A 118 -5.45 5.90 3.78
C GLU A 118 -6.05 6.17 2.40
N GLN A 119 -6.48 7.41 2.14
CA GLN A 119 -7.01 7.78 0.82
C GLN A 119 -5.94 7.67 -0.27
N GLN A 120 -4.71 8.08 0.02
CA GLN A 120 -3.58 7.90 -0.90
C GLN A 120 -3.35 6.42 -1.20
N ALA A 121 -3.37 5.57 -0.17
CA ALA A 121 -3.19 4.13 -0.35
C ALA A 121 -4.33 3.49 -1.17
N GLU A 122 -5.59 3.87 -0.91
CA GLU A 122 -6.74 3.41 -1.69
C GLU A 122 -6.71 3.95 -3.14
N ILE A 123 -6.27 5.19 -3.37
CA ILE A 123 -6.08 5.73 -4.74
C ILE A 123 -5.06 4.89 -5.52
N VAL A 124 -3.94 4.52 -4.89
CA VAL A 124 -2.90 3.71 -5.52
C VAL A 124 -3.40 2.29 -5.79
N ARG A 125 -4.10 1.68 -4.83
CA ARG A 125 -4.73 0.36 -4.98
C ARG A 125 -5.75 0.35 -6.12
N HIS A 126 -6.64 1.33 -6.20
CA HIS A 126 -7.63 1.40 -7.28
C HIS A 126 -6.97 1.62 -8.64
N ALA A 127 -5.94 2.45 -8.74
CA ALA A 127 -5.16 2.58 -9.98
C ALA A 127 -4.54 1.25 -10.41
N PHE A 128 -4.02 0.45 -9.47
CA PHE A 128 -3.51 -0.89 -9.73
C PHE A 128 -4.60 -1.84 -10.25
N LEU A 129 -5.76 -1.89 -9.58
CA LEU A 129 -6.88 -2.75 -9.98
C LEU A 129 -7.42 -2.37 -11.38
N LEU A 130 -7.56 -1.07 -11.65
CA LEU A 130 -8.00 -0.56 -12.95
C LEU A 130 -7.00 -0.92 -14.06
N ARG A 131 -5.69 -0.88 -13.81
CA ARG A 131 -4.65 -1.36 -14.76
C ARG A 131 -4.77 -2.85 -15.07
N ARG A 132 -5.34 -3.64 -14.16
CA ARG A 132 -5.60 -5.07 -14.32
C ARG A 132 -7.00 -5.35 -14.90
N GLY A 133 -7.72 -4.32 -15.35
CA GLY A 133 -9.05 -4.46 -15.93
C GLY A 133 -10.17 -4.70 -14.91
N VAL A 134 -9.89 -4.53 -13.61
CA VAL A 134 -10.90 -4.65 -12.56
C VAL A 134 -11.58 -3.30 -12.38
N PRO A 135 -12.88 -3.16 -12.69
CA PRO A 135 -13.60 -1.92 -12.46
C PRO A 135 -13.74 -1.65 -10.96
N VAL A 136 -13.73 -0.38 -10.59
CA VAL A 136 -14.00 0.06 -9.21
C VAL A 136 -15.30 0.86 -9.23
N GLU A 137 -16.32 0.33 -8.56
CA GLU A 137 -17.66 0.93 -8.56
C GLU A 137 -17.65 2.36 -7.98
N GLY A 138 -18.37 3.28 -8.64
CA GLY A 138 -18.45 4.67 -8.23
C GLY A 138 -17.15 5.47 -8.35
N LYS A 139 -16.14 4.97 -9.07
CA LYS A 139 -14.84 5.64 -9.27
C LYS A 139 -14.58 6.03 -10.73
N PRO A 140 -13.77 7.08 -10.97
CA PRO A 140 -13.44 7.52 -12.33
C PRO A 140 -12.57 6.49 -13.09
N PRO A 141 -12.40 6.64 -14.41
CA PRO A 141 -11.59 5.72 -15.20
C PRO A 141 -10.09 5.88 -14.94
N LEU A 142 -9.30 4.87 -15.34
CA LEU A 142 -7.85 4.79 -15.12
C LEU A 142 -7.06 6.07 -15.48
N PRO A 143 -7.31 6.78 -16.60
CA PRO A 143 -6.53 7.97 -16.94
C PRO A 143 -6.57 9.07 -15.87
N VAL A 144 -7.67 9.18 -15.13
CA VAL A 144 -7.81 10.14 -14.02
C VAL A 144 -6.86 9.79 -12.88
N TYR A 145 -6.70 8.51 -12.58
CA TYR A 145 -5.75 8.02 -11.59
C TYR A 145 -4.31 8.22 -12.04
N GLU A 146 -3.99 7.87 -13.29
CA GLU A 146 -2.63 8.01 -13.81
C GLU A 146 -2.14 9.45 -13.82
N ALA A 147 -3.02 10.42 -14.09
CA ALA A 147 -2.69 11.84 -13.99
C ALA A 147 -2.48 12.31 -12.54
N LEU A 148 -3.08 11.62 -11.55
CA LEU A 148 -2.98 11.99 -10.14
C LEU A 148 -1.75 11.40 -9.45
N LEU A 149 -1.32 10.21 -9.85
CA LEU A 149 -0.26 9.46 -9.17
C LEU A 149 1.11 10.16 -9.29
N PRO A 150 1.88 10.26 -8.19
CA PRO A 150 3.18 10.95 -8.19
C PRO A 150 4.34 10.06 -8.66
N PHE A 151 4.07 8.81 -9.04
CA PHE A 151 5.09 7.83 -9.41
C PHE A 151 5.33 7.90 -10.91
N SER A 152 6.44 8.52 -11.29
CA SER A 152 6.85 8.63 -12.69
C SER A 152 7.02 7.23 -13.28
N ARG A 153 6.34 6.97 -14.39
CA ARG A 153 6.74 5.92 -15.33
C ARG A 153 7.90 6.47 -16.15
N SER A 154 9.13 6.25 -15.69
CA SER A 154 10.32 6.36 -16.53
C SER A 154 10.37 5.18 -17.50
#